data_AF-A0A2W5RCY3-F1
#
_entry.id   AF-A0A2W5RCY3-F1
#
_cell.length_a   1.000
_cell.length_b   1.000
_cell.length_c   1.000
_cell.angle_alpha   90.00
_cell.angle_beta   90.00
_cell.angle_gamma   90.00
#
_symmetry.space_group_name_H-M   'P 1'
#
loop_
_entity.id
_entity.type
_entity.pdbx_description
1 polymer ?
#
loop_
_entity_poly.entity_id
_entity_poly.type
_entity_poly.pdbx_seq_one_letter_code
_entity_poly.pdbx_strand_id
1 'polypeptide(L)'
;MPRQFLLLLLAPLLLWPAIVNGGAFFFPDTPTYVRGMDALAVRVLGRASDWTTRRTIHVARPAVDGRVPATVKALPGDREDAPVLTGRSPFYGALAYLGVLFGSFWWVIALQALAVIAVLIGVMRHAVDPARRRAFGLAVLAAVAVATLTPLPYFTALLMPDIFAGLAIVAAAALLAGWRRETRPGRIGWIAVAGYGALSHSATTLILSGMIGVAALLWALRRRIAPAAIGAVAVAALLGIAGDAAFAVAVRHMTGHPPIRPPFVTARLTADGVGTDYLRAHCGVEHWRLCRYRDRLPLHSDSFLWSADPRNGVFSTIPPADARALSAEQGRFMLAVLRERPLEALRSSSAAILAQLTRTGLEEFHYAPEEFPGFAAKMPDALVTDVRRTGAYRGAIPVALVVALTWPFVVAGLLLIGWAWRQPALRHQATLGLWMAFAWVVNNAVCGALSTPHDRYNMRVIWMLPLAAAIIVAAAVAQRRRVAARVRTLAVTG
;
A
#
# COMPACT_ATOMS: atom_id res chain seq x y z
N MET A 1 22.28 23.33 -0.04
CA MET A 1 20.94 22.76 0.24
C MET A 1 19.74 23.60 -0.20
N PRO A 2 19.70 24.96 -0.21
CA PRO A 2 18.44 25.70 -0.37
C PRO A 2 17.71 25.53 -1.73
N ARG A 3 18.42 25.22 -2.83
CA ARG A 3 17.80 25.03 -4.15
C ARG A 3 17.22 23.65 -4.42
N GLN A 4 17.48 22.63 -3.59
CA GLN A 4 16.85 21.31 -3.77
C GLN A 4 15.37 21.33 -3.38
N PHE A 5 14.98 22.22 -2.46
CA PHE A 5 13.57 22.43 -2.10
C PHE A 5 12.75 22.95 -3.29
N LEU A 6 13.36 23.67 -4.24
CA LEU A 6 12.68 24.07 -5.48
C LEU A 6 12.25 22.87 -6.33
N LEU A 7 12.91 21.71 -6.20
CA LEU A 7 12.49 20.50 -6.92
C LEU A 7 11.19 19.91 -6.36
N LEU A 8 10.80 20.28 -5.13
CA LEU A 8 9.48 19.91 -4.59
C LEU A 8 8.33 20.55 -5.39
N LEU A 9 8.60 21.65 -6.12
CA LEU A 9 7.63 22.27 -7.03
C LEU A 9 7.25 21.36 -8.21
N LEU A 10 7.92 20.21 -8.38
CA LEU A 10 7.53 19.18 -9.35
C LEU A 10 6.41 18.27 -8.82
N ALA A 11 6.06 18.32 -7.53
CA ALA A 11 5.00 17.49 -6.94
C ALA A 11 3.66 17.56 -7.72
N PRO A 12 3.18 18.73 -8.20
CA PRO A 12 1.94 18.80 -8.95
C PRO A 12 1.92 17.97 -10.24
N LEU A 13 3.09 17.70 -10.85
CA LEU A 13 3.17 16.83 -12.04
C LEU A 13 2.72 15.40 -11.73
N LEU A 14 2.85 14.95 -10.47
CA LEU A 14 2.40 13.64 -10.01
C LEU A 14 0.90 13.59 -9.69
N LEU A 15 0.19 14.72 -9.82
CA LEU A 15 -1.26 14.81 -9.61
C LEU A 15 -2.04 14.93 -10.92
N TRP A 16 -1.38 14.74 -12.08
CA TRP A 16 -2.05 14.82 -13.37
C TRP A 16 -3.31 13.93 -13.48
N PRO A 17 -3.38 12.70 -12.91
CA PRO A 17 -4.61 11.92 -12.99
C PRO A 17 -5.74 12.55 -12.19
N ALA A 18 -5.45 13.17 -11.04
CA ALA A 18 -6.45 13.89 -10.24
C ALA A 18 -6.96 15.13 -10.97
N ILE A 19 -6.06 15.85 -11.67
CA ILE A 19 -6.39 17.03 -12.47
C ILE A 19 -7.32 16.65 -13.62
N VAL A 20 -6.99 15.59 -14.36
CA VAL A 20 -7.83 15.04 -15.44
C VAL A 20 -9.16 14.52 -14.90
N ASN A 21 -9.14 13.89 -13.72
CA ASN A 21 -10.33 13.38 -13.05
C ASN A 21 -11.27 14.50 -12.57
N GLY A 22 -10.73 15.68 -12.24
CA GLY A 22 -11.45 16.76 -11.56
C GLY A 22 -11.54 16.56 -10.05
N GLY A 23 -10.69 15.73 -9.45
CA GLY A 23 -10.69 15.45 -8.01
C GLY A 23 -9.81 14.26 -7.61
N ALA A 24 -9.65 14.06 -6.30
CA ALA A 24 -9.00 12.87 -5.77
C ALA A 24 -9.80 11.59 -6.09
N PHE A 25 -9.12 10.45 -6.18
CA PHE A 25 -9.78 9.16 -6.33
C PHE A 25 -10.12 8.58 -4.98
N PHE A 26 -11.33 8.05 -4.85
CA PHE A 26 -11.79 7.41 -3.64
C PHE A 26 -11.90 5.90 -3.88
N PHE A 27 -11.74 5.13 -2.82
CA PHE A 27 -11.90 3.68 -2.84
C PHE A 27 -13.02 3.26 -1.88
N PRO A 28 -13.66 2.09 -2.05
CA PRO A 28 -14.66 1.57 -1.11
C PRO A 28 -14.27 1.60 0.37
N ASP A 29 -12.97 1.56 0.67
CA ASP A 29 -12.41 1.61 2.03
C ASP A 29 -12.14 3.03 2.54
N THR A 30 -12.02 4.04 1.66
CA THR A 30 -11.72 5.44 2.03
C THR A 30 -12.63 5.94 3.15
N PRO A 31 -13.96 5.71 3.12
CA PRO A 31 -14.85 6.14 4.20
C PRO A 31 -14.50 5.58 5.57
N THR A 32 -13.97 4.35 5.65
CA THR A 32 -13.60 3.73 6.93
C THR A 32 -12.38 4.42 7.54
N TYR A 33 -11.39 4.80 6.73
CA TYR A 33 -10.22 5.56 7.20
C TYR A 33 -10.62 6.93 7.75
N VAL A 34 -11.52 7.64 7.04
CA VAL A 34 -12.01 8.95 7.47
C VAL A 34 -12.83 8.84 8.75
N ARG A 35 -13.80 7.89 8.80
CA ARG A 35 -14.69 7.74 9.96
C ARG A 35 -13.98 7.26 11.24
N GLY A 36 -12.92 6.48 11.11
CA GLY A 36 -12.12 6.08 12.27
C GLY A 36 -11.56 7.30 13.01
N MET A 37 -11.10 8.30 12.27
CA MET A 37 -10.62 9.56 12.85
C MET A 37 -11.73 10.53 13.22
N ASP A 38 -12.83 10.53 12.47
CA ASP A 38 -14.03 11.31 12.83
C ASP A 38 -14.57 10.88 14.21
N ALA A 39 -14.59 9.58 14.51
CA ALA A 39 -14.99 9.07 15.83
C ALA A 39 -14.05 9.57 16.95
N LEU A 40 -12.75 9.64 16.67
CA LEU A 40 -11.77 10.20 17.60
C LEU A 40 -11.97 11.72 17.78
N ALA A 41 -12.22 12.46 16.70
CA ALA A 41 -12.47 13.89 16.73
C ALA A 41 -13.75 14.23 17.51
N VAL A 42 -14.83 13.47 17.32
CA VAL A 42 -16.06 13.58 18.11
C VAL A 42 -15.77 13.31 19.58
N ARG A 43 -15.03 12.24 19.90
CA ARG A 43 -14.72 11.87 21.30
C ARG A 43 -13.84 12.90 22.01
N VAL A 44 -12.79 13.38 21.36
CA VAL A 44 -11.73 14.19 22.00
C VAL A 44 -12.02 15.68 21.89
N LEU A 45 -12.59 16.11 20.76
CA LEU A 45 -12.79 17.53 20.45
C LEU A 45 -14.26 17.95 20.50
N GLY A 46 -15.20 17.01 20.62
CA GLY A 46 -16.64 17.31 20.55
C GLY A 46 -17.10 17.83 19.18
N ARG A 47 -16.30 17.64 18.13
CA ARG A 47 -16.57 18.17 16.78
C ARG A 47 -17.11 17.08 15.87
N ALA A 48 -18.38 17.19 15.49
CA ALA A 48 -18.97 16.41 14.42
C ALA A 48 -18.66 17.02 13.04
N SER A 49 -18.72 16.18 12.00
CA SER A 49 -18.59 16.57 10.59
C SER A 49 -19.69 15.91 9.76
N ASP A 50 -19.76 16.22 8.47
CA ASP A 50 -20.67 15.55 7.53
C ASP A 50 -20.37 14.04 7.37
N TRP A 51 -19.22 13.58 7.88
CA TRP A 51 -18.85 12.17 7.93
C TRP A 51 -19.35 11.46 9.20
N THR A 52 -19.86 12.21 10.18
CA THR A 52 -20.37 11.68 11.45
C THR A 52 -21.67 10.92 11.24
N THR A 53 -21.68 9.68 11.72
CA THR A 53 -22.79 8.74 11.63
C THR A 53 -23.23 8.28 13.01
N ARG A 54 -24.37 7.58 13.10
CA ARG A 54 -24.81 7.00 14.39
C ARG A 54 -23.75 6.07 14.96
N ARG A 55 -23.11 5.28 14.08
CA ARG A 55 -22.00 4.41 14.43
C ARG A 55 -20.77 5.19 14.93
N THR A 56 -20.42 6.31 14.29
CA THR A 56 -19.35 7.21 14.77
C THR A 56 -19.60 7.62 16.22
N ILE A 57 -20.82 8.06 16.52
CA ILE A 57 -21.21 8.53 17.86
C ILE A 57 -21.18 7.37 18.86
N HIS A 58 -21.67 6.20 18.47
CA HIS A 58 -21.63 5.00 19.30
C HIS A 58 -20.18 4.65 19.71
N VAL A 59 -19.25 4.64 18.76
CA VAL A 59 -17.82 4.38 19.01
C VAL A 59 -17.18 5.49 19.86
N ALA A 60 -17.67 6.73 19.77
CA ALA A 60 -17.13 7.87 20.51
C ALA A 60 -17.54 7.92 22.01
N ARG A 61 -18.58 7.19 22.45
CA ARG A 61 -19.09 7.20 23.85
C ARG A 61 -18.02 6.79 24.88
N PRO A 62 -18.02 7.36 26.11
CA PRO A 62 -19.08 8.13 26.77
C PRO A 62 -19.01 9.67 26.62
N ALA A 63 -18.01 10.23 25.91
CA ALA A 63 -17.72 11.67 25.92
C ALA A 63 -18.75 12.58 25.21
N VAL A 64 -19.89 12.05 24.77
CA VAL A 64 -20.97 12.85 24.14
C VAL A 64 -22.06 13.06 25.18
N ASP A 65 -22.01 14.20 25.88
CA ASP A 65 -23.04 14.65 26.82
C ASP A 65 -24.35 14.96 26.08
N GLY A 66 -25.13 13.93 25.75
CA GLY A 66 -26.54 14.02 25.33
C GLY A 66 -26.86 14.82 24.05
N ARG A 67 -25.93 15.62 23.51
CA ARG A 67 -26.06 16.39 22.28
C ARG A 67 -25.66 15.53 21.10
N VAL A 68 -26.40 14.45 20.90
CA VAL A 68 -26.43 13.79 19.58
C VAL A 68 -27.17 14.75 18.65
N PRO A 69 -26.55 15.29 17.59
CA PRO A 69 -27.29 16.10 16.63
C PRO A 69 -28.48 15.29 16.12
N ALA A 70 -29.69 15.87 16.12
CA ALA A 70 -30.93 15.16 15.77
C ALA A 70 -30.93 14.59 14.33
N THR A 71 -29.97 15.00 13.50
CA THR A 71 -29.90 14.75 12.04
C THR A 71 -28.71 13.87 11.64
N VAL A 72 -28.31 12.90 12.47
CA VAL A 72 -27.20 12.00 12.11
C VAL A 72 -27.70 10.84 11.25
N LYS A 73 -27.18 10.75 10.02
CA LYS A 73 -27.51 9.71 9.02
C LYS A 73 -27.17 8.32 9.55
N ALA A 74 -28.12 7.38 9.44
CA ALA A 74 -27.87 5.96 9.60
C ALA A 74 -27.52 5.39 8.21
N LEU A 75 -26.38 4.72 8.08
CA LEU A 75 -25.97 4.14 6.81
C LEU A 75 -26.52 2.72 6.63
N PRO A 76 -26.72 2.25 5.38
CA PRO A 76 -27.03 0.85 5.12
C PRO A 76 -25.95 -0.05 5.74
N GLY A 77 -26.36 -0.95 6.63
CA GLY A 77 -25.43 -1.84 7.35
C GLY A 77 -24.76 -1.23 8.59
N ASP A 78 -25.15 -0.02 9.04
CA ASP A 78 -24.79 0.51 10.37
C ASP A 78 -25.50 -0.29 11.47
N ARG A 79 -24.98 -1.49 11.70
CA ARG A 79 -25.26 -2.29 12.89
C ARG A 79 -24.42 -1.72 14.04
N GLU A 80 -25.06 -1.32 15.14
CA GLU A 80 -24.34 -0.79 16.31
C GLU A 80 -23.36 -1.81 16.88
N ASP A 81 -23.69 -3.10 16.79
CA ASP A 81 -22.88 -4.24 17.19
C ASP A 81 -21.83 -4.66 16.13
N ALA A 82 -21.77 -3.98 14.98
CA ALA A 82 -20.80 -4.30 13.94
C ALA A 82 -19.37 -4.09 14.45
N PRO A 83 -18.49 -5.09 14.34
CA PRO A 83 -17.15 -5.02 14.88
C PRO A 83 -16.31 -3.97 14.16
N VAL A 84 -15.40 -3.34 14.91
CA VAL A 84 -14.34 -2.51 14.35
C VAL A 84 -13.32 -3.43 13.69
N LEU A 85 -12.99 -3.17 12.42
CA LEU A 85 -12.06 -3.99 11.65
C LEU A 85 -10.63 -3.48 11.79
N THR A 86 -9.66 -4.39 11.90
CA THR A 86 -8.24 -4.10 11.68
C THR A 86 -7.92 -4.06 10.18
N GLY A 87 -6.74 -3.56 9.81
CA GLY A 87 -6.36 -3.37 8.41
C GLY A 87 -6.88 -2.08 7.78
N ARG A 88 -7.47 -1.19 8.59
CA ARG A 88 -7.80 0.19 8.26
C ARG A 88 -6.98 1.09 9.19
N SER A 89 -5.79 1.46 8.75
CA SER A 89 -4.81 2.17 9.57
C SER A 89 -5.34 3.52 10.07
N PRO A 90 -5.36 3.78 11.40
CA PRO A 90 -5.67 5.10 11.93
C PRO A 90 -4.61 6.14 11.54
N PHE A 91 -3.36 5.71 11.26
CA PHE A 91 -2.28 6.61 10.86
C PHE A 91 -2.50 7.17 9.45
N TYR A 92 -3.00 6.34 8.53
CA TYR A 92 -3.48 6.84 7.24
C TYR A 92 -4.78 7.62 7.40
N GLY A 93 -5.68 7.16 8.27
CA GLY A 93 -6.91 7.88 8.62
C GLY A 93 -6.63 9.32 9.03
N ALA A 94 -5.61 9.57 9.84
CA ALA A 94 -5.23 10.92 10.28
C ALA A 94 -4.81 11.83 9.11
N LEU A 95 -4.08 11.28 8.14
CA LEU A 95 -3.73 11.99 6.91
C LEU A 95 -5.00 12.26 6.07
N ALA A 96 -5.85 11.26 5.88
CA ALA A 96 -7.11 11.39 5.12
C ALA A 96 -8.07 12.40 5.77
N TYR A 97 -8.10 12.48 7.10
CA TYR A 97 -8.97 13.37 7.86
C TYR A 97 -8.61 14.86 7.69
N LEU A 98 -7.39 15.19 7.21
CA LEU A 98 -7.06 16.54 6.77
C LEU A 98 -8.01 17.03 5.65
N GLY A 99 -8.49 16.11 4.81
CA GLY A 99 -9.48 16.43 3.79
C GLY A 99 -10.81 16.93 4.38
N VAL A 100 -11.20 16.40 5.55
CA VAL A 100 -12.38 16.86 6.29
C VAL A 100 -12.08 18.21 6.95
N LEU A 101 -10.95 18.33 7.64
CA LEU A 101 -10.58 19.55 8.38
C LEU A 101 -10.43 20.78 7.48
N PHE A 102 -9.90 20.60 6.27
CA PHE A 102 -9.71 21.69 5.31
C PHE A 102 -10.80 21.74 4.22
N GLY A 103 -11.85 20.91 4.33
CA GLY A 103 -12.95 20.86 3.37
C GLY A 103 -12.56 20.44 1.94
N SER A 104 -11.37 19.85 1.75
CA SER A 104 -10.88 19.44 0.43
C SER A 104 -9.83 18.33 0.52
N PHE A 105 -10.11 17.20 -0.13
CA PHE A 105 -9.18 16.08 -0.24
C PHE A 105 -7.96 16.35 -1.13
N TRP A 106 -7.92 17.50 -1.83
CA TRP A 106 -6.72 17.95 -2.55
C TRP A 106 -5.52 18.11 -1.62
N TRP A 107 -5.73 18.53 -0.37
CA TRP A 107 -4.67 18.64 0.63
C TRP A 107 -4.02 17.28 0.93
N VAL A 108 -4.83 16.23 0.97
CA VAL A 108 -4.35 14.87 1.23
C VAL A 108 -3.45 14.40 0.09
N ILE A 109 -3.93 14.49 -1.15
CA ILE A 109 -3.14 14.04 -2.31
C ILE A 109 -1.95 14.95 -2.59
N ALA A 110 -2.00 16.24 -2.24
CA ALA A 110 -0.85 17.13 -2.30
C ALA A 110 0.26 16.71 -1.33
N LEU A 111 -0.08 16.30 -0.10
CA LEU A 111 0.88 15.75 0.85
C LEU A 111 1.43 14.40 0.40
N GLN A 112 0.60 13.54 -0.19
CA GLN A 112 1.06 12.29 -0.82
C GLN A 112 2.06 12.60 -1.95
N ALA A 113 1.75 13.55 -2.84
CA ALA A 113 2.65 13.95 -3.92
C ALA A 113 3.96 14.56 -3.41
N LEU A 114 3.91 15.34 -2.33
CA LEU A 114 5.11 15.88 -1.66
C LEU A 114 5.98 14.75 -1.09
N ALA A 115 5.39 13.74 -0.47
CA ALA A 115 6.13 12.57 0.00
C ALA A 115 6.76 11.80 -1.16
N VAL A 116 6.02 11.57 -2.25
CA VAL A 116 6.51 10.89 -3.45
C VAL A 116 7.68 11.65 -4.07
N ILE A 117 7.54 12.95 -4.34
CA ILE A 117 8.63 13.73 -4.95
C ILE A 117 9.87 13.80 -4.04
N ALA A 118 9.68 13.87 -2.71
CA ALA A 118 10.79 13.85 -1.76
C ALA A 118 11.56 12.52 -1.83
N VAL A 119 10.85 11.39 -1.96
CA VAL A 119 11.46 10.07 -2.16
C VAL A 119 12.18 9.99 -3.52
N LEU A 120 11.57 10.48 -4.60
CA LEU A 120 12.22 10.54 -5.93
C LEU A 120 13.51 11.37 -5.90
N ILE A 121 13.47 12.57 -5.30
CA ILE A 121 14.66 13.43 -5.13
C ILE A 121 15.70 12.74 -4.23
N GLY A 122 15.27 12.06 -3.18
CA GLY A 122 16.15 11.34 -2.27
C GLY A 122 16.91 10.21 -2.98
N VAL A 123 16.18 9.34 -3.70
CA VAL A 123 16.77 8.18 -4.38
C VAL A 123 17.61 8.60 -5.60
N MET A 124 17.18 9.64 -6.32
CA MET A 124 18.02 10.74 -6.88
C MET A 124 19.53 10.68 -6.64
N ARG A 125 19.86 10.84 -5.36
CA ARG A 125 21.20 11.12 -4.86
C ARG A 125 22.12 9.91 -4.99
N HIS A 126 21.56 8.71 -5.14
CA HIS A 126 22.33 7.49 -5.40
C HIS A 126 22.81 7.35 -6.85
N ALA A 127 22.27 8.11 -7.81
CA ALA A 127 22.76 8.12 -9.19
C ALA A 127 23.66 9.32 -9.47
N VAL A 128 23.23 10.52 -9.07
CA VAL A 128 23.90 11.77 -9.42
C VAL A 128 24.20 12.57 -8.15
N ASP A 129 25.46 12.96 -8.01
CA ASP A 129 25.92 13.79 -6.91
C ASP A 129 25.16 15.15 -6.91
N PRO A 130 24.46 15.50 -5.81
CA PRO A 130 23.70 16.74 -5.74
C PRO A 130 24.55 18.02 -5.78
N ALA A 131 25.87 17.92 -5.55
CA ALA A 131 26.80 19.03 -5.79
C ALA A 131 26.79 19.46 -7.27
N ARG A 132 26.49 18.54 -8.21
CA ARG A 132 26.36 18.80 -9.64
C ARG A 132 24.95 19.26 -10.00
N ARG A 133 24.58 20.44 -9.51
CA ARG A 133 23.21 20.99 -9.50
C ARG A 133 22.43 20.79 -10.81
N ARG A 134 22.99 21.18 -11.97
CA ARG A 134 22.31 21.04 -13.27
C ARG A 134 22.06 19.57 -13.65
N ALA A 135 23.07 18.72 -13.50
CA ALA A 135 22.95 17.30 -13.82
C ALA A 135 21.96 16.59 -12.87
N PHE A 136 22.00 16.95 -11.58
CA PHE A 136 21.06 16.42 -10.59
C PHE A 136 19.62 16.85 -10.88
N GLY A 137 19.39 18.15 -11.17
CA GLY A 137 18.07 18.64 -11.54
C GLY A 137 17.49 17.98 -12.78
N LEU A 138 18.31 17.80 -13.83
CA LEU A 138 17.89 17.07 -15.04
C LEU A 138 17.60 15.60 -14.77
N ALA A 139 18.38 14.94 -13.92
CA ALA A 139 18.13 13.54 -13.53
C ALA A 139 16.81 13.40 -12.76
N VAL A 140 16.52 14.33 -11.84
CA VAL A 140 15.24 14.37 -11.12
C VAL A 140 14.09 14.62 -12.09
N LEU A 141 14.21 15.61 -12.98
CA LEU A 141 13.17 15.91 -13.97
C LEU A 141 12.89 14.70 -14.88
N ALA A 142 13.94 14.03 -15.36
CA ALA A 142 13.79 12.81 -16.16
C ALA A 142 13.13 11.67 -15.37
N ALA A 143 13.50 11.48 -14.10
CA ALA A 143 12.86 10.49 -13.23
C ALA A 143 11.37 10.81 -13.00
N VAL A 144 11.00 12.08 -12.82
CA VAL A 144 9.61 12.52 -12.73
C VAL A 144 8.88 12.28 -14.04
N ALA A 145 9.47 12.60 -15.19
CA ALA A 145 8.87 12.36 -16.49
C ALA A 145 8.60 10.87 -16.75
N VAL A 146 9.54 10.00 -16.39
CA VAL A 146 9.32 8.54 -16.43
C VAL A 146 8.19 8.16 -15.49
N ALA A 147 8.23 8.64 -14.24
CA ALA A 147 7.22 8.34 -13.24
C ALA A 147 5.81 8.79 -13.66
N THR A 148 5.66 9.90 -14.38
CA THR A 148 4.36 10.37 -14.89
C THR A 148 3.70 9.42 -15.89
N LEU A 149 4.48 8.53 -16.53
CA LEU A 149 4.01 7.51 -17.47
C LEU A 149 3.84 6.13 -16.83
N THR A 150 3.94 6.04 -15.50
CA THR A 150 3.75 4.80 -14.73
C THR A 150 2.47 4.88 -13.90
N PRO A 151 2.08 3.81 -13.17
CA PRO A 151 0.98 3.89 -12.21
C PRO A 151 1.22 4.86 -11.04
N LEU A 152 2.44 5.34 -10.79
CA LEU A 152 2.77 6.17 -9.61
C LEU A 152 1.82 7.37 -9.39
N PRO A 153 1.49 8.20 -10.40
CA PRO A 153 0.61 9.36 -10.23
C PRO A 153 -0.82 8.97 -9.85
N TYR A 154 -1.31 7.82 -10.33
CA TYR A 154 -2.64 7.30 -10.02
C TYR A 154 -2.76 6.96 -8.54
N PHE A 155 -1.79 6.20 -8.02
CA PHE A 155 -1.72 5.86 -6.60
C PHE A 155 -1.39 7.06 -5.72
N THR A 156 -0.68 8.07 -6.24
CA THR A 156 -0.47 9.34 -5.55
C THR A 156 -1.77 10.12 -5.35
N ALA A 157 -2.70 9.99 -6.31
CA ALA A 157 -4.01 10.64 -6.29
C ALA A 157 -5.13 9.80 -5.63
N LEU A 158 -4.84 8.56 -5.24
CA LEU A 158 -5.78 7.66 -4.59
C LEU A 158 -5.81 7.93 -3.08
N LEU A 159 -7.02 8.05 -2.52
CA LEU A 159 -7.26 8.18 -1.07
C LEU A 159 -7.21 6.82 -0.38
N MET A 160 -6.06 6.17 -0.53
CA MET A 160 -5.68 4.93 0.14
C MET A 160 -4.19 4.90 0.51
N PRO A 161 -3.80 4.07 1.48
CA PRO A 161 -2.40 3.96 1.89
C PRO A 161 -1.48 3.26 0.85
N ASP A 162 -2.01 2.77 -0.27
CA ASP A 162 -1.31 1.97 -1.28
C ASP A 162 0.01 2.60 -1.76
N ILE A 163 0.04 3.93 -1.96
CA ILE A 163 1.25 4.65 -2.38
C ILE A 163 2.43 4.44 -1.42
N PHE A 164 2.15 4.34 -0.12
CA PHE A 164 3.19 4.22 0.90
C PHE A 164 3.86 2.85 0.92
N ALA A 165 3.27 1.81 0.32
CA ALA A 165 3.92 0.51 0.16
C ALA A 165 5.15 0.64 -0.76
N GLY A 166 4.98 1.26 -1.94
CA GLY A 166 6.09 1.51 -2.86
C GLY A 166 7.14 2.45 -2.28
N LEU A 167 6.72 3.54 -1.60
CA LEU A 167 7.64 4.46 -0.95
C LEU A 167 8.48 3.79 0.15
N ALA A 168 7.86 2.92 0.96
CA ALA A 168 8.56 2.17 2.00
C ALA A 168 9.58 1.18 1.42
N ILE A 169 9.24 0.51 0.31
CA ILE A 169 10.18 -0.38 -0.38
C ILE A 169 11.38 0.40 -0.93
N VAL A 170 11.14 1.54 -1.58
CA VAL A 170 12.24 2.41 -2.08
C VAL A 170 13.13 2.86 -0.92
N ALA A 171 12.53 3.28 0.19
CA ALA A 171 13.27 3.70 1.39
C ALA A 171 14.10 2.56 2.00
N ALA A 172 13.53 1.36 2.13
CA ALA A 172 14.23 0.18 2.61
C ALA A 172 15.37 -0.23 1.66
N ALA A 173 15.15 -0.20 0.35
CA ALA A 173 16.19 -0.45 -0.66
C ALA A 173 17.33 0.56 -0.56
N ALA A 174 17.03 1.85 -0.37
CA ALA A 174 18.02 2.90 -0.17
C ALA A 174 18.86 2.67 1.11
N LEU A 175 18.24 2.24 2.21
CA LEU A 175 18.95 1.88 3.44
C LEU A 175 19.85 0.65 3.24
N LEU A 176 19.32 -0.43 2.67
CA LEU A 176 20.04 -1.71 2.51
C LEU A 176 21.20 -1.63 1.50
N ALA A 177 21.01 -0.92 0.38
CA ALA A 177 22.05 -0.73 -0.64
C ALA A 177 23.00 0.43 -0.30
N GLY A 178 22.49 1.48 0.36
CA GLY A 178 23.12 2.79 0.44
C GLY A 178 23.54 3.25 1.83
N TRP A 179 23.42 2.42 2.88
CA TRP A 179 23.68 2.82 4.28
C TRP A 179 24.88 3.74 4.49
N ARG A 180 26.05 3.34 3.98
CA ARG A 180 27.32 4.08 4.13
C ARG A 180 27.36 5.39 3.33
N ARG A 181 26.56 5.51 2.27
CA ARG A 181 26.44 6.70 1.42
C ARG A 181 25.44 7.72 1.99
N GLU A 182 24.51 7.27 2.83
CA GLU A 182 23.50 8.12 3.44
C GLU A 182 24.05 8.90 4.63
N THR A 183 23.65 10.18 4.71
CA THR A 183 23.87 11.04 5.87
C THR A 183 22.94 10.64 7.02
N ARG A 184 23.23 11.05 8.26
CA ARG A 184 22.34 10.76 9.41
C ARG A 184 20.90 11.26 9.17
N PRO A 185 20.66 12.50 8.70
CA PRO A 185 19.31 12.95 8.37
C PRO A 185 18.66 12.13 7.24
N GLY A 186 19.44 11.72 6.24
CA GLY A 186 18.94 10.85 5.16
C GLY A 186 18.46 9.50 5.70
N ARG A 187 19.23 8.86 6.58
CA ARG A 187 18.85 7.60 7.23
C ARG A 187 17.57 7.75 8.05
N ILE A 188 17.46 8.82 8.85
CA ILE A 188 16.24 9.09 9.63
C ILE A 188 15.04 9.28 8.70
N GLY A 189 15.21 10.05 7.61
CA GLY A 189 14.16 10.25 6.61
C GLY A 189 13.70 8.93 5.97
N TRP A 190 14.62 8.05 5.59
CA TRP A 190 14.28 6.74 5.04
C TRP A 190 13.60 5.82 6.05
N ILE A 191 14.06 5.81 7.31
CA ILE A 191 13.39 5.06 8.39
C ILE A 191 11.98 5.60 8.60
N ALA A 192 11.78 6.92 8.59
CA ALA A 192 10.46 7.53 8.76
C ALA A 192 9.51 7.17 7.60
N VAL A 193 9.97 7.23 6.35
CA VAL A 193 9.16 6.83 5.18
C VAL A 193 8.79 5.34 5.24
N ALA A 194 9.76 4.46 5.53
CA ALA A 194 9.52 3.03 5.66
C ALA A 194 8.58 2.71 6.83
N GLY A 195 8.79 3.37 7.98
CA GLY A 195 7.96 3.21 9.17
C GLY A 195 6.54 3.71 8.95
N TYR A 196 6.35 4.85 8.28
CA TYR A 196 5.02 5.35 7.94
C TYR A 196 4.29 4.42 6.97
N GLY A 197 4.98 3.83 5.98
CA GLY A 197 4.38 2.83 5.11
C GLY A 197 3.99 1.54 5.85
N ALA A 198 4.78 1.11 6.84
CA ALA A 198 4.45 -0.02 7.72
C ALA A 198 3.24 0.28 8.63
N LEU A 199 3.16 1.49 9.19
CA LEU A 199 2.02 1.97 9.97
C LEU A 199 0.74 2.10 9.13
N SER A 200 0.87 2.47 7.87
CA SER A 200 -0.26 2.74 6.98
C SER A 200 -0.90 1.47 6.42
N HIS A 201 -0.13 0.41 6.21
CA HIS A 201 -0.63 -0.83 5.59
C HIS A 201 0.14 -2.06 6.09
N SER A 202 -0.56 -3.01 6.73
CA SER A 202 0.06 -4.21 7.34
C SER A 202 0.84 -5.11 6.35
N ALA A 203 0.41 -5.22 5.09
CA ALA A 203 1.18 -5.93 4.05
C ALA A 203 2.59 -5.34 3.85
N THR A 204 2.79 -4.03 4.04
CA THR A 204 4.11 -3.40 3.97
C THR A 204 5.05 -3.98 5.03
N THR A 205 4.56 -4.23 6.25
CA THR A 205 5.32 -4.89 7.31
C THR A 205 5.80 -6.28 6.90
N LEU A 206 4.97 -7.06 6.20
CA LEU A 206 5.35 -8.37 5.67
C LEU A 206 6.41 -8.26 4.56
N ILE A 207 6.28 -7.27 3.68
CA ILE A 207 7.26 -7.01 2.62
C ILE A 207 8.62 -6.62 3.22
N LEU A 208 8.63 -5.70 4.19
CA LEU A 208 9.85 -5.30 4.90
C LEU A 208 10.47 -6.50 5.63
N SER A 209 9.65 -7.37 6.23
CA SER A 209 10.12 -8.60 6.89
C SER A 209 10.82 -9.55 5.90
N GLY A 210 10.27 -9.71 4.69
CA GLY A 210 10.92 -10.48 3.62
C GLY A 210 12.27 -9.88 3.20
N MET A 211 12.35 -8.55 3.06
CA MET A 211 13.60 -7.84 2.78
C MET A 211 14.64 -8.02 3.90
N ILE A 212 14.21 -7.92 5.17
CA ILE A 212 15.06 -8.16 6.35
C ILE A 212 15.60 -9.59 6.34
N GLY A 213 14.77 -10.60 6.06
CA GLY A 213 15.18 -12.00 6.03
C GLY A 213 16.31 -12.26 5.04
N VAL A 214 16.16 -11.78 3.80
CA VAL A 214 17.22 -11.91 2.78
C VAL A 214 18.45 -11.07 3.14
N ALA A 215 18.27 -9.88 3.72
CA ALA A 215 19.38 -9.03 4.11
C ALA A 215 20.21 -9.67 5.24
N ALA A 216 19.54 -10.28 6.23
CA ALA A 216 20.14 -11.02 7.33
C ALA A 216 20.88 -12.26 6.82
N LEU A 217 20.29 -13.01 5.87
CA LEU A 217 20.96 -14.14 5.23
C LEU A 217 22.24 -13.70 4.49
N LEU A 218 22.16 -12.64 3.68
CA LEU A 218 23.33 -12.10 2.96
C LEU A 218 24.40 -11.55 3.91
N TRP A 219 24.00 -10.98 5.05
CA TRP A 219 24.92 -10.61 6.10
C TRP A 219 25.59 -11.82 6.73
N ALA A 220 24.83 -12.86 7.12
CA ALA A 220 25.37 -14.06 7.73
C ALA A 220 26.34 -14.80 6.80
N LEU A 221 26.00 -14.93 5.51
CA LEU A 221 26.80 -15.70 4.55
C LEU A 221 27.96 -14.90 3.94
N ARG A 222 27.82 -13.59 3.76
CA ARG A 222 28.77 -12.80 2.94
C ARG A 222 29.20 -11.48 3.58
N ARG A 223 28.62 -11.09 4.73
CA ARG A 223 28.87 -9.80 5.41
C ARG A 223 28.74 -8.56 4.50
N ARG A 224 27.95 -8.67 3.43
CA ARG A 224 27.81 -7.63 2.39
C ARG A 224 26.86 -6.50 2.76
N ILE A 225 25.95 -6.73 3.70
CA ILE A 225 24.96 -5.76 4.18
C ILE A 225 25.40 -5.20 5.53
N ALA A 226 25.26 -3.90 5.74
CA ALA A 226 25.54 -3.30 7.05
C ALA A 226 24.47 -3.75 8.06
N PRO A 227 24.83 -4.31 9.23
CA PRO A 227 23.84 -4.76 10.22
C PRO A 227 22.96 -3.61 10.72
N ALA A 228 23.50 -2.39 10.81
CA ALA A 228 22.73 -1.20 11.15
C ALA A 228 21.65 -0.85 10.11
N ALA A 229 21.86 -1.20 8.83
CA ALA A 229 20.84 -1.04 7.80
C ALA A 229 19.69 -2.04 7.99
N ILE A 230 20.01 -3.28 8.34
CA ILE A 230 19.02 -4.31 8.68
C ILE A 230 18.23 -3.87 9.90
N GLY A 231 18.92 -3.40 10.96
CA GLY A 231 18.30 -2.86 12.17
C GLY A 231 17.39 -1.67 11.88
N ALA A 232 17.78 -0.76 10.97
CA ALA A 232 16.95 0.38 10.56
C ALA A 232 15.65 -0.05 9.88
N VAL A 233 15.70 -1.02 8.97
CA VAL A 233 14.49 -1.57 8.32
C VAL A 233 13.65 -2.37 9.33
N ALA A 234 14.29 -3.09 10.26
CA ALA A 234 13.61 -3.80 11.34
C ALA A 234 12.86 -2.85 12.27
N VAL A 235 13.46 -1.71 12.64
CA VAL A 235 12.78 -0.65 13.41
C VAL A 235 11.54 -0.15 12.66
N ALA A 236 11.64 0.11 11.36
CA ALA A 236 10.48 0.52 10.55
C ALA A 236 9.35 -0.54 10.55
N ALA A 237 9.69 -1.84 10.41
CA ALA A 237 8.70 -2.92 10.49
C ALA A 237 8.09 -3.04 11.90
N LEU A 238 8.90 -2.91 12.95
CA LEU A 238 8.46 -2.95 14.35
C LEU A 238 7.53 -1.78 14.67
N LEU A 239 7.73 -0.60 14.09
CA LEU A 239 6.79 0.53 14.21
C LEU A 239 5.41 0.15 13.67
N GLY A 240 5.33 -0.53 12.52
CA GLY A 240 4.07 -1.03 11.98
C GLY A 240 3.36 -2.00 12.94
N ILE A 241 4.11 -2.98 13.47
CA ILE A 241 3.58 -3.96 14.45
C ILE A 241 3.10 -3.26 15.73
N ALA A 242 3.90 -2.34 16.25
CA ALA A 242 3.56 -1.57 17.44
C ALA A 242 2.33 -0.68 17.21
N GLY A 243 2.20 -0.08 16.02
CA GLY A 243 1.03 0.71 15.63
C GLY A 243 -0.25 -0.12 15.57
N ASP A 244 -0.19 -1.31 14.97
CA ASP A 244 -1.33 -2.25 14.94
C ASP A 244 -1.73 -2.70 16.36
N ALA A 245 -0.75 -2.99 17.22
CA ALA A 245 -0.98 -3.37 18.61
C ALA A 245 -1.59 -2.21 19.42
N ALA A 246 -1.05 -1.00 19.28
CA ALA A 246 -1.57 0.20 19.93
C ALA A 246 -3.02 0.50 19.48
N PHE A 247 -3.32 0.35 18.19
CA PHE A 247 -4.68 0.46 17.68
C PHE A 247 -5.61 -0.58 18.30
N ALA A 248 -5.18 -1.84 18.40
CA ALA A 248 -5.99 -2.90 19.01
C ALA A 248 -6.31 -2.62 20.48
N VAL A 249 -5.33 -2.13 21.25
CA VAL A 249 -5.52 -1.70 22.64
C VAL A 249 -6.48 -0.53 22.74
N ALA A 250 -6.30 0.50 21.90
CA ALA A 250 -7.16 1.68 21.88
C ALA A 250 -8.63 1.32 21.58
N VAL A 251 -8.88 0.51 20.55
CA VAL A 251 -10.23 0.06 20.19
C VAL A 251 -10.85 -0.78 21.30
N ARG A 252 -10.07 -1.67 21.95
CA ARG A 252 -10.55 -2.46 23.09
C ARG A 252 -10.98 -1.57 24.25
N HIS A 253 -10.20 -0.53 24.55
CA HIS A 253 -10.57 0.43 25.59
C HIS A 253 -11.79 1.29 25.21
N MET A 254 -11.96 1.64 23.93
CA MET A 254 -13.09 2.47 23.47
C MET A 254 -14.40 1.69 23.34
N THR A 255 -14.34 0.42 22.91
CA THR A 255 -15.54 -0.36 22.51
C THR A 255 -15.82 -1.57 23.40
N GLY A 256 -14.97 -1.82 24.40
CA GLY A 256 -15.03 -3.01 25.26
C GLY A 256 -14.59 -4.31 24.56
N HIS A 257 -14.38 -4.31 23.25
CA HIS A 257 -14.03 -5.48 22.46
C HIS A 257 -12.79 -5.21 21.60
N PRO A 258 -11.89 -6.20 21.42
CA PRO A 258 -10.80 -6.04 20.46
C PRO A 258 -11.35 -5.92 19.03
N PRO A 259 -10.64 -5.20 18.15
CA PRO A 259 -11.01 -5.15 16.74
C PRO A 259 -10.81 -6.53 16.10
N ILE A 260 -11.55 -6.80 15.04
CA ILE A 260 -11.51 -8.07 14.31
C ILE A 260 -10.61 -7.94 13.10
N ARG A 261 -9.73 -8.92 12.86
CA ARG A 261 -9.03 -9.04 11.58
C ARG A 261 -9.87 -9.86 10.61
N PRO A 262 -10.28 -9.29 9.46
CA PRO A 262 -10.98 -10.09 8.45
C PRO A 262 -10.17 -11.35 8.13
N PRO A 263 -10.82 -12.52 8.02
CA PRO A 263 -10.13 -13.80 7.89
C PRO A 263 -9.68 -14.05 6.44
N PHE A 264 -8.78 -13.20 5.93
CA PHE A 264 -8.26 -13.23 4.55
C PHE A 264 -7.68 -14.58 4.14
N VAL A 265 -6.90 -15.23 5.01
CA VAL A 265 -6.27 -16.52 4.74
C VAL A 265 -7.31 -17.63 4.71
N THR A 266 -8.28 -17.62 5.64
CA THR A 266 -9.39 -18.58 5.58
C THR A 266 -10.18 -18.41 4.28
N ALA A 267 -10.54 -17.17 3.94
CA ALA A 267 -11.27 -16.85 2.71
C ALA A 267 -10.49 -17.28 1.45
N ARG A 268 -9.15 -17.13 1.48
CA ARG A 268 -8.28 -17.57 0.38
C ARG A 268 -8.24 -19.09 0.26
N LEU A 269 -7.97 -19.79 1.37
CA LEU A 269 -7.89 -21.25 1.38
C LEU A 269 -9.21 -21.90 0.94
N THR A 270 -10.36 -21.33 1.31
CA THR A 270 -11.66 -21.84 0.87
C THR A 270 -11.97 -21.54 -0.58
N ALA A 271 -11.60 -20.34 -1.07
CA ALA A 271 -11.75 -19.97 -2.48
C ALA A 271 -10.93 -20.87 -3.39
N ASP A 272 -9.75 -21.27 -2.93
CA ASP A 272 -8.82 -22.15 -3.62
C ASP A 272 -9.25 -23.63 -3.62
N GLY A 273 -10.38 -23.96 -2.99
CA GLY A 273 -10.89 -25.33 -2.86
C GLY A 273 -10.25 -26.10 -1.70
N VAL A 274 -8.95 -25.94 -1.45
CA VAL A 274 -8.17 -26.72 -0.45
C VAL A 274 -8.80 -26.66 0.95
N GLY A 275 -9.18 -25.46 1.41
CA GLY A 275 -9.85 -25.26 2.69
C GLY A 275 -11.30 -25.76 2.69
N THR A 276 -11.98 -25.70 1.55
CA THR A 276 -13.35 -26.21 1.40
C THR A 276 -13.39 -27.73 1.49
N ASP A 277 -12.44 -28.41 0.84
CA ASP A 277 -12.34 -29.88 0.88
C ASP A 277 -11.92 -30.38 2.27
N TYR A 278 -11.02 -29.66 2.95
CA TYR A 278 -10.71 -29.92 4.36
C TYR A 278 -11.96 -29.84 5.25
N LEU A 279 -12.80 -28.80 5.09
CA LEU A 279 -14.05 -28.65 5.84
C LEU A 279 -15.05 -29.76 5.52
N ARG A 280 -15.18 -30.17 4.26
CA ARG A 280 -16.06 -31.28 3.86
C ARG A 280 -15.70 -32.58 4.59
N ALA A 281 -14.41 -32.87 4.75
CA ALA A 281 -13.93 -34.05 5.46
C ALA A 281 -14.08 -33.95 7.00
N HIS A 282 -13.96 -32.75 7.58
CA HIS A 282 -13.81 -32.59 9.03
C HIS A 282 -15.02 -32.04 9.77
N CYS A 283 -15.99 -31.42 9.09
CA CYS A 283 -17.13 -30.80 9.78
C CYS A 283 -18.07 -31.77 10.52
N GLY A 284 -17.87 -33.10 10.38
CA GLY A 284 -18.57 -34.11 11.18
C GLY A 284 -17.88 -34.44 12.52
N VAL A 285 -16.63 -34.03 12.71
CA VAL A 285 -15.79 -34.37 13.89
C VAL A 285 -15.23 -33.10 14.54
N GLU A 286 -14.75 -32.17 13.72
CA GLU A 286 -14.19 -30.90 14.14
C GLU A 286 -15.25 -29.79 14.14
N HIS A 287 -15.19 -28.94 15.15
CA HIS A 287 -16.21 -27.93 15.42
C HIS A 287 -15.77 -26.53 14.96
N TRP A 288 -15.23 -26.41 13.75
CA TRP A 288 -14.88 -25.10 13.18
C TRP A 288 -16.12 -24.22 13.07
N ARG A 289 -15.99 -22.93 13.41
CA ARG A 289 -17.10 -21.98 13.26
C ARG A 289 -17.64 -21.95 11.84
N LEU A 290 -16.75 -22.12 10.87
CA LEU A 290 -17.06 -22.10 9.45
C LEU A 290 -17.94 -23.29 8.99
N CYS A 291 -17.98 -24.40 9.75
CA CYS A 291 -18.82 -25.55 9.42
C CYS A 291 -20.32 -25.22 9.37
N ARG A 292 -20.77 -24.23 10.16
CA ARG A 292 -22.15 -23.72 10.14
C ARG A 292 -22.54 -23.07 8.81
N TYR A 293 -21.55 -22.67 8.02
CA TYR A 293 -21.71 -21.93 6.77
C TYR A 293 -21.10 -22.68 5.58
N ARG A 294 -20.78 -23.97 5.75
CA ARG A 294 -20.07 -24.78 4.75
C ARG A 294 -20.83 -24.89 3.42
N ASP A 295 -22.16 -24.87 3.47
CA ASP A 295 -23.02 -25.04 2.30
C ASP A 295 -22.96 -23.83 1.35
N ARG A 296 -22.35 -22.73 1.78
CA ARG A 296 -22.09 -21.56 0.94
C ARG A 296 -20.75 -21.66 0.20
N LEU A 297 -19.89 -22.62 0.54
CA LEU A 297 -18.53 -22.72 0.01
C LEU A 297 -18.45 -23.67 -1.20
N PRO A 298 -17.55 -23.44 -2.16
CA PRO A 298 -16.54 -22.37 -2.20
C PRO A 298 -17.10 -21.01 -2.65
N LEU A 299 -16.50 -19.92 -2.18
CA LEU A 299 -16.78 -18.56 -2.62
C LEU A 299 -15.49 -17.88 -3.06
N HIS A 300 -15.59 -16.95 -4.01
CA HIS A 300 -14.51 -16.01 -4.27
C HIS A 300 -14.18 -15.24 -2.98
N SER A 301 -12.90 -14.99 -2.67
CA SER A 301 -12.54 -14.48 -1.33
C SER A 301 -13.10 -13.08 -1.05
N ASP A 302 -13.25 -12.23 -2.07
CA ASP A 302 -13.91 -10.92 -1.89
C ASP A 302 -15.38 -11.07 -1.56
N SER A 303 -16.08 -12.01 -2.20
CA SER A 303 -17.49 -12.31 -1.89
C SER A 303 -17.63 -12.87 -0.48
N PHE A 304 -16.76 -13.81 -0.11
CA PHE A 304 -16.68 -14.35 1.26
C PHE A 304 -16.55 -13.24 2.30
N LEU A 305 -15.67 -12.26 2.06
CA LEU A 305 -15.34 -11.22 3.02
C LEU A 305 -16.36 -10.07 3.02
N TRP A 306 -16.77 -9.58 1.85
CA TRP A 306 -17.34 -8.24 1.69
C TRP A 306 -18.74 -8.20 1.11
N SER A 307 -19.24 -9.32 0.57
CA SER A 307 -20.60 -9.35 0.03
C SER A 307 -21.61 -9.04 1.13
N ALA A 308 -22.56 -8.16 0.82
CA ALA A 308 -23.70 -7.87 1.68
C ALA A 308 -24.84 -8.90 1.48
N ASP A 309 -24.79 -9.71 0.41
CA ASP A 309 -25.79 -10.74 0.12
C ASP A 309 -25.44 -12.03 0.89
N PRO A 310 -26.28 -12.50 1.83
CA PRO A 310 -26.06 -13.74 2.58
C PRO A 310 -25.93 -14.99 1.71
N ARG A 311 -26.44 -14.97 0.47
CA ARG A 311 -26.32 -16.07 -0.50
C ARG A 311 -24.93 -16.17 -1.10
N ASN A 312 -24.18 -15.07 -1.13
CA ASN A 312 -22.87 -14.96 -1.76
C ASN A 312 -21.82 -14.36 -0.81
N GLY A 313 -21.99 -14.56 0.51
CA GLY A 313 -21.11 -13.96 1.52
C GLY A 313 -21.14 -14.69 2.86
N VAL A 314 -20.06 -14.54 3.61
CA VAL A 314 -19.90 -15.13 4.95
C VAL A 314 -19.56 -14.06 5.98
N PHE A 315 -18.35 -13.49 5.93
CA PHE A 315 -17.83 -12.66 7.02
C PHE A 315 -18.69 -11.42 7.32
N SER A 316 -19.18 -10.73 6.28
CA SER A 316 -20.01 -9.53 6.44
C SER A 316 -21.50 -9.82 6.70
N THR A 317 -21.96 -11.07 6.55
CA THR A 317 -23.39 -11.43 6.61
C THR A 317 -23.76 -12.26 7.82
N ILE A 318 -22.78 -12.87 8.51
CA ILE A 318 -22.99 -13.69 9.72
C ILE A 318 -23.06 -12.84 11.00
N PRO A 319 -23.60 -13.38 12.11
CA PRO A 319 -23.63 -12.68 13.38
C PRO A 319 -22.22 -12.26 13.85
N PRO A 320 -22.04 -11.09 14.51
CA PRO A 320 -20.73 -10.62 14.95
C PRO A 320 -19.96 -11.58 15.86
N ALA A 321 -20.65 -12.35 16.71
CA ALA A 321 -20.02 -13.38 17.54
C ALA A 321 -19.37 -14.50 16.70
N ASP A 322 -20.04 -14.91 15.62
CA ASP A 322 -19.52 -15.91 14.69
C ASP A 322 -18.37 -15.35 13.84
N ALA A 323 -18.46 -14.08 13.42
CA ALA A 323 -17.36 -13.40 12.73
C ALA A 323 -16.10 -13.28 13.61
N ARG A 324 -16.26 -13.01 14.92
CA ARG A 324 -15.15 -12.99 15.91
C ARG A 324 -14.51 -14.37 16.03
N ALA A 325 -15.31 -15.41 16.23
CA ALA A 325 -14.82 -16.77 16.37
C ALA A 325 -14.10 -17.25 15.10
N LEU A 326 -14.69 -17.01 13.93
CA LEU A 326 -14.08 -17.33 12.63
C LEU A 326 -12.72 -16.65 12.44
N SER A 327 -12.62 -15.36 12.80
CA SER A 327 -11.37 -14.60 12.74
C SER A 327 -10.30 -15.15 13.70
N ALA A 328 -10.69 -15.49 14.94
CA ALA A 328 -9.80 -16.06 15.94
C ALA A 328 -9.29 -17.46 15.55
N GLU A 329 -10.11 -18.25 14.86
CA GLU A 329 -9.77 -19.61 14.42
C GLU A 329 -8.83 -19.64 13.20
N GLN A 330 -8.74 -18.57 12.41
CA GLN A 330 -8.03 -18.53 11.12
C GLN A 330 -6.62 -19.13 11.15
N GLY A 331 -5.80 -18.77 12.14
CA GLY A 331 -4.42 -19.27 12.22
C GLY A 331 -4.37 -20.79 12.44
N ARG A 332 -5.26 -21.30 13.30
CA ARG A 332 -5.36 -22.73 13.61
C ARG A 332 -5.96 -23.52 12.44
N PHE A 333 -6.93 -22.93 11.75
CA PHE A 333 -7.51 -23.46 10.52
C PHE A 333 -6.46 -23.56 9.41
N MET A 334 -5.71 -22.49 9.16
CA MET A 334 -4.60 -22.47 8.19
C MET A 334 -3.59 -23.58 8.50
N LEU A 335 -3.13 -23.68 9.76
CA LEU A 335 -2.18 -24.72 10.16
C LEU A 335 -2.73 -26.14 9.97
N ALA A 336 -4.01 -26.37 10.24
CA ALA A 336 -4.63 -27.68 10.05
C ALA A 336 -4.70 -28.06 8.56
N VAL A 337 -5.17 -27.13 7.71
CA VAL A 337 -5.21 -27.31 6.24
C VAL A 337 -3.80 -27.56 5.70
N LEU A 338 -2.79 -26.80 6.13
CA LEU A 338 -1.41 -26.96 5.66
C LEU A 338 -0.77 -28.29 6.09
N ARG A 339 -1.14 -28.82 7.27
CA ARG A 339 -0.61 -30.10 7.77
C ARG A 339 -1.18 -31.29 7.00
N GLU A 340 -2.46 -31.24 6.65
CA GLU A 340 -3.11 -32.33 5.91
C GLU A 340 -2.88 -32.24 4.40
N ARG A 341 -2.91 -31.03 3.84
CA ARG A 341 -2.90 -30.78 2.39
C ARG A 341 -1.74 -29.85 1.96
N PRO A 342 -0.48 -30.15 2.33
CA PRO A 342 0.65 -29.24 2.08
C PRO A 342 0.90 -29.02 0.60
N LEU A 343 0.83 -30.07 -0.22
CA LEU A 343 1.11 -30.00 -1.66
C LEU A 343 0.02 -29.23 -2.42
N GLU A 344 -1.25 -29.44 -2.07
CA GLU A 344 -2.37 -28.69 -2.66
C GLU A 344 -2.30 -27.21 -2.30
N ALA A 345 -2.04 -26.88 -1.04
CA ALA A 345 -1.88 -25.51 -0.58
C ALA A 345 -0.66 -24.83 -1.24
N LEU A 346 0.46 -25.53 -1.38
CA LEU A 346 1.66 -25.02 -2.06
C LEU A 346 1.37 -24.76 -3.54
N ARG A 347 0.70 -25.69 -4.23
CA ARG A 347 0.32 -25.55 -5.64
C ARG A 347 -0.61 -24.36 -5.84
N SER A 348 -1.65 -24.24 -5.02
CA SER A 348 -2.61 -23.14 -5.13
C SER A 348 -1.95 -21.78 -4.84
N SER A 349 -1.17 -21.70 -3.75
CA SER A 349 -0.43 -20.48 -3.42
C SER A 349 0.52 -20.10 -4.55
N SER A 350 1.26 -21.05 -5.12
CA SER A 350 2.18 -20.78 -6.24
C SER A 350 1.44 -20.25 -7.47
N ALA A 351 0.30 -20.84 -7.82
CA ALA A 351 -0.54 -20.36 -8.92
C ALA A 351 -1.05 -18.94 -8.67
N ALA A 352 -1.46 -18.63 -7.43
CA ALA A 352 -1.92 -17.31 -7.03
C ALA A 352 -0.82 -16.24 -7.12
N ILE A 353 0.39 -16.58 -6.69
CA ILE A 353 1.57 -15.71 -6.78
C ILE A 353 1.90 -15.41 -8.25
N LEU A 354 1.89 -16.44 -9.12
CA LEU A 354 2.15 -16.27 -10.55
C LEU A 354 1.06 -15.42 -11.22
N ALA A 355 -0.21 -15.66 -10.91
CA ALA A 355 -1.31 -14.85 -11.39
C ALA A 355 -1.14 -13.38 -10.96
N GLN A 356 -0.85 -13.13 -9.68
CA GLN A 356 -0.66 -11.80 -9.12
C GLN A 356 0.51 -11.04 -9.78
N LEU A 357 1.60 -11.71 -10.14
CA LEU A 357 2.73 -11.11 -10.87
C LEU A 357 2.32 -10.56 -12.24
N THR A 358 1.37 -11.23 -12.91
CA THR A 358 0.91 -10.86 -14.25
C THR A 358 -0.22 -9.84 -14.29
N ARG A 359 -0.89 -9.62 -13.15
CA ARG A 359 -2.02 -8.68 -13.00
C ARG A 359 -1.52 -7.24 -13.14
N THR A 360 -1.93 -6.57 -14.21
CA THR A 360 -1.57 -5.19 -14.51
C THR A 360 -2.79 -4.50 -15.11
N GLY A 361 -3.64 -4.00 -14.24
CA GLY A 361 -4.83 -3.22 -14.56
C GLY A 361 -4.95 -1.99 -13.64
N LEU A 362 -5.76 -1.03 -14.06
CA LEU A 362 -6.03 0.22 -13.33
C LEU A 362 -7.55 0.46 -13.29
N GLU A 363 -8.33 -0.61 -13.25
CA GLU A 363 -9.79 -0.57 -13.26
C GLU A 363 -10.33 0.15 -12.02
N GLU A 364 -9.60 0.20 -10.91
CA GLU A 364 -10.00 0.92 -9.68
C GLU A 364 -10.14 2.44 -9.89
N PHE A 365 -9.66 2.96 -11.02
CA PHE A 365 -9.76 4.37 -11.39
C PHE A 365 -10.97 4.68 -12.30
N HIS A 366 -11.80 3.66 -12.59
CA HIS A 366 -13.12 3.79 -13.19
C HIS A 366 -14.17 3.22 -12.21
N TYR A 367 -15.14 4.02 -11.80
CA TYR A 367 -16.15 3.52 -10.87
C TYR A 367 -17.18 2.66 -11.59
N ALA A 368 -17.22 1.36 -11.27
CA ALA A 368 -18.19 0.43 -11.82
C ALA A 368 -19.63 0.85 -11.46
N PRO A 369 -20.57 0.92 -12.42
CA PRO A 369 -21.96 1.30 -12.17
C PRO A 369 -22.65 0.43 -11.11
N GLU A 370 -22.29 -0.86 -11.04
CA GLU A 370 -22.87 -1.83 -10.12
C GLU A 370 -22.36 -1.64 -8.68
N GLU A 371 -21.12 -1.17 -8.51
CA GLU A 371 -20.48 -1.01 -7.21
C GLU A 371 -20.66 0.41 -6.64
N PHE A 372 -20.79 1.41 -7.51
CA PHE A 372 -20.87 2.81 -7.12
C PHE A 372 -22.01 3.12 -6.13
N PRO A 373 -23.23 2.53 -6.22
CA PRO A 373 -24.28 2.78 -5.24
C PRO A 373 -23.88 2.40 -3.81
N GLY A 374 -23.26 1.22 -3.62
CA GLY A 374 -22.79 0.76 -2.31
C GLY A 374 -21.61 1.59 -1.79
N PHE A 375 -20.80 2.09 -2.70
CA PHE A 375 -19.70 3.01 -2.41
C PHE A 375 -20.21 4.42 -2.01
N ALA A 376 -21.11 5.00 -2.79
CA ALA A 376 -21.73 6.32 -2.57
C ALA A 376 -22.56 6.37 -1.30
N ALA A 377 -23.25 5.28 -0.95
CA ALA A 377 -23.99 5.17 0.29
C ALA A 377 -23.13 5.37 1.54
N LYS A 378 -21.79 5.24 1.43
CA LYS A 378 -20.85 5.41 2.54
C LYS A 378 -20.20 6.79 2.57
N MET A 379 -20.63 7.77 1.76
CA MET A 379 -20.02 9.11 1.71
C MET A 379 -21.05 10.22 1.96
N PRO A 380 -20.63 11.43 2.34
CA PRO A 380 -21.52 12.60 2.41
C PRO A 380 -22.15 12.92 1.05
N ASP A 381 -23.41 13.36 1.05
CA ASP A 381 -24.18 13.55 -0.19
C ASP A 381 -23.61 14.67 -1.09
N ALA A 382 -23.07 15.73 -0.49
CA ALA A 382 -22.35 16.78 -1.23
C ALA A 382 -21.13 16.20 -1.97
N LEU A 383 -20.34 15.37 -1.30
CA LEU A 383 -19.19 14.72 -1.91
C LEU A 383 -19.59 13.75 -3.01
N VAL A 384 -20.65 12.97 -2.81
CA VAL A 384 -21.18 12.08 -3.86
C VAL A 384 -21.56 12.87 -5.12
N THR A 385 -22.15 14.06 -4.95
CA THR A 385 -22.50 14.95 -6.06
C THR A 385 -21.27 15.39 -6.84
N ASP A 386 -20.19 15.76 -6.14
CA ASP A 386 -18.92 16.11 -6.78
C ASP A 386 -18.28 14.91 -7.49
N VAL A 387 -18.27 13.74 -6.85
CA VAL A 387 -17.73 12.50 -7.42
C VAL A 387 -18.44 12.13 -8.72
N ARG A 388 -19.77 12.32 -8.82
CA ARG A 388 -20.54 12.07 -10.05
C ARG A 388 -20.13 12.96 -11.24
N ARG A 389 -19.45 14.09 -11.00
CA ARG A 389 -18.95 14.99 -12.05
C ARG A 389 -17.55 14.60 -12.54
N THR A 390 -16.86 13.70 -11.84
CA THR A 390 -15.48 13.33 -12.12
C THR A 390 -15.34 12.49 -13.40
N GLY A 391 -14.12 12.41 -13.92
CA GLY A 391 -13.77 11.52 -15.04
C GLY A 391 -13.87 10.04 -14.66
N ALA A 392 -13.55 9.68 -13.42
CA ALA A 392 -13.60 8.31 -12.90
C ALA A 392 -15.02 7.74 -12.91
N TYR A 393 -16.01 8.56 -12.53
CA TYR A 393 -17.43 8.19 -12.62
C TYR A 393 -17.90 8.02 -14.07
N ARG A 394 -17.36 8.83 -15.00
CA ARG A 394 -17.69 8.78 -16.43
C ARG A 394 -16.89 7.75 -17.22
N GLY A 395 -15.99 7.00 -16.59
CA GLY A 395 -15.08 6.06 -17.27
C GLY A 395 -14.07 6.75 -18.21
N ALA A 396 -13.78 8.04 -18.01
CA ALA A 396 -13.01 8.87 -18.94
C ALA A 396 -11.52 9.00 -18.57
N ILE A 397 -11.05 8.27 -17.56
CA ILE A 397 -9.66 8.37 -17.10
C ILE A 397 -8.73 7.59 -18.04
N PRO A 398 -7.64 8.21 -18.54
CA PRO A 398 -6.79 7.60 -19.58
C PRO A 398 -5.84 6.54 -19.00
N VAL A 399 -6.35 5.37 -18.63
CA VAL A 399 -5.55 4.28 -18.04
C VAL A 399 -4.80 3.43 -19.06
N ALA A 400 -5.32 3.34 -20.30
CA ALA A 400 -4.85 2.39 -21.31
C ALA A 400 -3.36 2.52 -21.66
N LEU A 401 -2.87 3.76 -21.81
CA LEU A 401 -1.47 4.00 -22.13
C LEU A 401 -0.54 3.51 -21.00
N VAL A 402 -0.88 3.79 -19.74
CA VAL A 402 -0.07 3.38 -18.59
C VAL A 402 -0.07 1.85 -18.46
N VAL A 403 -1.22 1.21 -18.63
CA VAL A 403 -1.32 -0.25 -18.63
C VAL A 403 -0.47 -0.85 -19.76
N ALA A 404 -0.59 -0.35 -21.00
CA ALA A 404 0.18 -0.83 -22.14
C ALA A 404 1.70 -0.65 -21.97
N LEU A 405 2.14 0.43 -21.35
CA LEU A 405 3.56 0.71 -21.09
C LEU A 405 4.13 -0.06 -19.90
N THR A 406 3.29 -0.66 -19.04
CA THR A 406 3.73 -1.29 -17.79
C THR A 406 4.74 -2.41 -18.04
N TRP A 407 4.42 -3.40 -18.87
CA TRP A 407 5.33 -4.52 -19.15
C TRP A 407 6.61 -4.11 -19.90
N PRO A 408 6.57 -3.29 -20.96
CA PRO A 408 7.77 -2.75 -21.57
C PRO A 408 8.72 -2.08 -20.57
N PHE A 409 8.18 -1.28 -19.65
CA PHE A 409 8.96 -0.60 -18.62
C PHE A 409 9.53 -1.55 -17.56
N VAL A 410 8.76 -2.56 -17.17
CA VAL A 410 9.22 -3.63 -16.26
C VAL A 410 10.39 -4.39 -16.87
N VAL A 411 10.25 -4.85 -18.11
CA VAL A 411 11.28 -5.60 -18.83
C VAL A 411 12.53 -4.72 -19.01
N ALA A 412 12.38 -3.48 -19.46
CA ALA A 412 13.50 -2.54 -19.57
C ALA A 412 14.20 -2.31 -18.22
N GLY A 413 13.43 -2.16 -17.14
CA GLY A 413 13.93 -2.07 -15.77
C GLY A 413 14.81 -3.25 -15.38
N LEU A 414 14.31 -4.47 -15.53
CA LEU A 414 15.02 -5.70 -15.17
C LEU A 414 16.27 -5.90 -16.03
N LEU A 415 16.19 -5.64 -17.34
CA LEU A 415 17.34 -5.73 -18.25
C LEU A 415 18.43 -4.73 -17.88
N LEU A 416 18.07 -3.49 -17.57
CA LEU A 416 19.03 -2.46 -17.15
C LEU A 416 19.66 -2.76 -15.79
N ILE A 417 18.92 -3.35 -14.84
CA ILE A 417 19.47 -3.85 -13.58
C ILE A 417 20.52 -4.95 -13.86
N GLY A 418 20.19 -5.92 -14.71
CA GLY A 418 21.12 -7.00 -15.09
C GLY A 418 22.36 -6.49 -15.82
N TRP A 419 22.21 -5.53 -16.73
CA TRP A 419 23.33 -4.87 -17.41
C TRP A 419 24.20 -4.09 -16.42
N ALA A 420 23.61 -3.26 -15.56
CA ALA A 420 24.33 -2.46 -14.57
C ALA A 420 25.08 -3.32 -13.55
N TRP A 421 24.55 -4.50 -13.21
CA TRP A 421 25.23 -5.45 -12.32
C TRP A 421 26.59 -5.92 -12.86
N ARG A 422 26.69 -6.05 -14.19
CA ARG A 422 27.94 -6.40 -14.88
C ARG A 422 28.93 -5.25 -14.97
N GLN A 423 28.49 -4.02 -14.70
CA GLN A 423 29.33 -2.82 -14.74
C GLN A 423 29.80 -2.45 -13.32
N PRO A 424 31.09 -2.60 -12.96
CA PRO A 424 31.59 -2.29 -11.61
C PRO A 424 31.21 -0.88 -11.13
N ALA A 425 31.22 0.09 -12.04
CA ALA A 425 30.88 1.48 -11.76
C ALA A 425 29.39 1.70 -11.44
N LEU A 426 28.50 0.79 -11.85
CA LEU A 426 27.04 0.89 -11.64
C LEU A 426 26.51 -0.13 -10.63
N ARG A 427 27.39 -0.91 -9.98
CA ARG A 427 26.99 -1.95 -9.01
C ARG A 427 26.14 -1.44 -7.86
N HIS A 428 26.38 -0.20 -7.41
CA HIS A 428 25.55 0.40 -6.35
C HIS A 428 24.10 0.57 -6.81
N GLN A 429 23.89 1.15 -8.00
CA GLN A 429 22.57 1.37 -8.58
C GLN A 429 21.89 0.05 -8.94
N ALA A 430 22.64 -0.92 -9.46
CA ALA A 430 22.14 -2.27 -9.69
C ALA A 430 21.69 -2.95 -8.38
N THR A 431 22.46 -2.82 -7.29
CA THR A 431 22.09 -3.38 -5.97
C THR A 431 20.80 -2.76 -5.44
N LEU A 432 20.63 -1.44 -5.60
CA LEU A 432 19.40 -0.75 -5.24
C LEU A 432 18.21 -1.26 -6.07
N GLY A 433 18.38 -1.42 -7.39
CA GLY A 433 17.37 -1.99 -8.27
C GLY A 433 17.04 -3.45 -7.96
N LEU A 434 18.02 -4.27 -7.58
CA LEU A 434 17.82 -5.66 -7.16
C LEU A 434 16.96 -5.75 -5.89
N TRP A 435 17.16 -4.85 -4.92
CA TRP A 435 16.30 -4.78 -3.73
C TRP A 435 14.85 -4.42 -4.08
N MET A 436 14.65 -3.47 -5.01
CA MET A 436 13.32 -3.11 -5.50
C MET A 436 12.65 -4.27 -6.24
N ALA A 437 13.38 -4.96 -7.12
CA ALA A 437 12.88 -6.12 -7.84
C ALA A 437 12.55 -7.29 -6.91
N PHE A 438 13.41 -7.56 -5.92
CA PHE A 438 13.13 -8.56 -4.90
C PHE A 438 11.87 -8.20 -4.10
N ALA A 439 11.75 -6.96 -3.63
CA ALA A 439 10.59 -6.52 -2.87
C ALA A 439 9.29 -6.51 -3.70
N TRP A 440 9.38 -6.26 -5.02
CA TRP A 440 8.26 -6.44 -5.95
C TRP A 440 7.79 -7.90 -6.00
N VAL A 441 8.72 -8.87 -6.07
CA VAL A 441 8.38 -10.30 -5.99
C VAL A 441 7.76 -10.63 -4.63
N VAL A 442 8.32 -10.13 -3.52
CA VAL A 442 7.76 -10.34 -2.18
C VAL A 442 6.36 -9.74 -2.04
N ASN A 443 6.09 -8.54 -2.58
CA ASN A 443 4.74 -7.96 -2.59
C ASN A 443 3.75 -8.87 -3.29
N ASN A 444 4.09 -9.36 -4.49
CA ASN A 444 3.20 -10.26 -5.24
C ASN A 444 3.06 -11.62 -4.53
N ALA A 445 4.11 -12.10 -3.87
CA ALA A 445 4.04 -13.31 -3.05
C ALA A 445 3.08 -13.16 -1.87
N VAL A 446 3.22 -12.07 -1.10
CA VAL A 446 2.36 -11.76 0.05
C VAL A 446 0.92 -11.55 -0.37
N CYS A 447 0.69 -10.70 -1.39
CA CYS A 447 -0.66 -10.39 -1.84
C CYS A 447 -1.34 -11.56 -2.54
N GLY A 448 -0.62 -12.33 -3.36
CA GLY A 448 -1.17 -13.48 -4.08
C GLY A 448 -1.44 -14.68 -3.17
N ALA A 449 -0.55 -14.99 -2.23
CA ALA A 449 -0.72 -16.17 -1.37
C ALA A 449 -1.69 -15.93 -0.20
N LEU A 450 -1.77 -14.70 0.33
CA LEU A 450 -2.55 -14.40 1.54
C LEU A 450 -3.85 -13.63 1.26
N SER A 451 -4.06 -13.15 0.03
CA SER A 451 -5.25 -12.42 -0.40
C SER A 451 -5.65 -12.86 -1.81
N THR A 452 -6.76 -12.32 -2.33
CA THR A 452 -7.14 -12.51 -3.73
C THR A 452 -6.19 -11.75 -4.64
N PRO A 453 -5.77 -12.33 -5.77
CA PRO A 453 -5.02 -11.59 -6.79
C PRO A 453 -5.79 -10.40 -7.35
N HIS A 454 -5.22 -9.21 -7.23
CA HIS A 454 -5.81 -7.94 -7.68
C HIS A 454 -4.79 -7.10 -8.45
N ASP A 455 -5.23 -6.46 -9.52
CA ASP A 455 -4.42 -5.59 -10.38
C ASP A 455 -3.76 -4.45 -9.58
N ARG A 456 -4.53 -3.80 -8.70
CA ARG A 456 -4.03 -2.80 -7.75
C ARG A 456 -2.77 -3.19 -6.99
N TYR A 457 -2.69 -4.43 -6.50
CA TYR A 457 -1.61 -4.85 -5.61
C TYR A 457 -0.25 -4.86 -6.29
N ASN A 458 -0.22 -5.14 -7.59
CA ASN A 458 0.98 -5.08 -8.38
C ASN A 458 1.26 -3.63 -8.81
N MET A 459 0.24 -2.94 -9.34
CA MET A 459 0.39 -1.59 -9.89
C MET A 459 0.85 -0.55 -8.86
N ARG A 460 0.48 -0.70 -7.58
CA ARG A 460 0.91 0.22 -6.51
C ARG A 460 2.41 0.23 -6.23
N VAL A 461 3.15 -0.80 -6.66
CA VAL A 461 4.61 -0.93 -6.45
C VAL A 461 5.40 -1.08 -7.76
N ILE A 462 4.81 -1.55 -8.86
CA ILE A 462 5.57 -1.95 -10.06
C ILE A 462 6.34 -0.80 -10.73
N TRP A 463 5.90 0.45 -10.52
CA TRP A 463 6.58 1.68 -10.98
C TRP A 463 8.01 1.84 -10.44
N MET A 464 8.40 1.11 -9.39
CA MET A 464 9.77 1.14 -8.87
C MET A 464 10.79 0.57 -9.87
N LEU A 465 10.39 -0.33 -10.77
CA LEU A 465 11.29 -0.92 -11.77
C LEU A 465 11.71 0.07 -12.86
N PRO A 466 10.80 0.85 -13.50
CA PRO A 466 11.21 1.95 -14.36
C PRO A 466 11.96 3.05 -13.62
N LEU A 467 11.67 3.28 -12.32
CA LEU A 467 12.49 4.19 -11.51
C LEU A 467 13.93 3.68 -11.35
N ALA A 468 14.13 2.38 -11.10
CA ALA A 468 15.46 1.76 -11.05
C ALA A 468 16.20 1.93 -12.39
N ALA A 469 15.51 1.77 -13.52
CA ALA A 469 16.06 2.08 -14.84
C ALA A 469 16.51 3.55 -14.95
N ALA A 470 15.66 4.50 -14.55
CA ALA A 470 15.98 5.92 -14.59
C ALA A 470 17.23 6.25 -13.73
N ILE A 471 17.35 5.63 -12.56
CA ILE A 471 18.52 5.75 -11.67
C ILE A 471 19.80 5.25 -12.38
N ILE A 472 19.73 4.06 -12.98
CA ILE A 472 20.86 3.44 -13.67
C ILE A 472 21.30 4.27 -14.89
N VAL A 473 20.35 4.72 -15.71
CA VAL A 473 20.62 5.54 -16.89
C VAL A 473 21.23 6.89 -16.48
N ALA A 474 20.67 7.55 -15.46
CA ALA A 474 21.22 8.80 -14.95
C ALA A 474 22.67 8.64 -14.44
N ALA A 475 22.95 7.55 -13.73
CA ALA A 475 24.30 7.24 -13.26
C ALA A 475 25.27 6.97 -14.43
N ALA A 476 24.86 6.19 -15.43
CA ALA A 476 25.67 5.88 -16.60
C ALA A 476 26.01 7.13 -17.42
N VAL A 477 25.02 8.01 -17.66
CA VAL A 477 25.22 9.29 -18.35
C VAL A 477 26.16 10.21 -17.56
N ALA A 478 25.98 10.30 -16.24
CA ALA A 478 26.85 11.10 -15.38
C ALA A 478 28.30 10.59 -15.38
N GLN A 479 28.51 9.28 -15.45
CA GLN A 479 29.84 8.67 -15.55
C GLN A 479 30.52 8.97 -16.88
N ARG A 480 29.83 8.78 -18.02
CA ARG A 480 30.38 9.08 -19.36
C ARG A 480 30.86 10.53 -19.47
N ARG A 481 30.05 11.48 -18.97
CA ARG A 481 30.42 12.91 -18.96
C ARG A 481 31.67 13.20 -18.11
N ARG A 482 31.87 12.49 -17.00
CA ARG A 482 33.08 12.64 -16.16
C ARG A 482 34.33 12.14 -16.88
N VAL A 483 34.24 10.99 -17.55
CA VAL A 483 35.35 10.44 -18.34
C VAL A 483 35.71 11.39 -19.48
N ALA A 484 34.72 11.84 -20.26
CA ALA A 484 34.93 12.78 -21.35
C ALA A 484 35.56 14.11 -20.89
N ALA A 485 35.12 14.65 -19.74
CA ALA A 485 35.71 15.87 -19.17
C ALA A 485 37.18 15.66 -18.77
N ARG A 486 37.52 14.52 -18.14
CA ARG A 486 38.91 14.22 -17.76
C ARG A 486 39.83 14.07 -18.96
N VAL A 487 39.39 13.39 -20.03
CA VAL A 487 40.16 13.23 -21.27
C VAL A 487 40.42 14.59 -21.92
N ARG A 488 39.41 15.47 -21.96
CA ARG A 488 39.59 16.84 -22.47
C ARG A 488 40.58 17.66 -21.65
N THR A 489 40.54 17.56 -20.32
CA THR A 489 41.51 18.27 -19.47
C THR A 489 42.93 17.80 -19.74
N LEU A 490 43.16 16.48 -19.83
CA LEU A 490 44.48 15.91 -20.12
C LEU A 490 45.02 16.32 -21.50
N ALA A 491 44.14 16.41 -22.51
CA ALA A 491 44.51 16.82 -23.87
C ALA A 491 44.77 18.34 -24.04
N VAL A 492 44.43 19.16 -23.05
CA VAL A 492 44.72 20.61 -23.04
C VAL A 492 45.97 20.92 -22.21
N THR A 493 46.35 20.02 -21.30
CA THR A 493 47.51 20.19 -20.39
C THR A 493 48.76 19.43 -20.84
N GLY A 494 48.69 18.62 -21.89
CA GLY A 494 49.81 17.95 -22.54
C GLY A 494 49.85 18.35 -23.99
#